data_AF-A0A7X6Z7A4-F1
#
_entry.id   AF-A0A7X6Z7A4-F1
#
_cell.length_a   1.000
_cell.length_b   1.000
_cell.length_c   1.000
_cell.angle_alpha   90.00
_cell.angle_beta   90.00
_cell.angle_gamma   90.00
#
_symmetry.space_group_name_H-M   'P 1'
#
loop_
_entity.id
_entity.type
_entity.pdbx_description
1 polymer ?
#
loop_
_entity_poly.entity_id
_entity_poly.type
_entity_poly.pdbx_seq_one_letter_code
_entity_poly.pdbx_strand_id
1 'polypeptide(L)'
;MANTIRKMLGKAIYGLAKAQDYLLGGLVSLLETGILLAKSFLRGCALLISMGGCLAVFLLVGPVGAWLFSHPAVLAAVLVLLFFPILGAAFSSVLSSYRAICTAYLLNLAAHLQSPGEKPYRSYDTFRQAHRQAEEAAARREQERREQQQRAWEERFRQWNQQGWQYQQARPGGANPYTEFKSRYEKSCAVLGVPVNADPNKIKLAYRRQAKRYHPDLNKDPQATRQFQEINEAYEFLSEENIRRYQNLPPV
;
A
#
# COMPACT_ATOMS: atom_id res chain seq x y z
N MET A 1 -56.75 11.12 17.78
CA MET A 1 -56.35 9.70 17.82
C MET A 1 -55.36 9.33 16.70
N ALA A 2 -55.57 9.73 15.45
CA ALA A 2 -54.65 9.40 14.35
C ALA A 2 -53.21 9.95 14.51
N ASN A 3 -53.04 11.15 15.08
CA ASN A 3 -51.72 11.77 15.25
C ASN A 3 -50.85 11.10 16.34
N THR A 4 -51.48 10.67 17.44
CA THR A 4 -50.78 9.94 18.52
C THR A 4 -50.34 8.55 18.07
N ILE A 5 -51.17 7.85 17.28
CA ILE A 5 -50.83 6.54 16.69
C ILE A 5 -49.63 6.67 15.74
N ARG A 6 -49.59 7.69 14.88
CA ARG A 6 -48.46 7.95 13.96
C ARG A 6 -47.16 8.22 14.70
N LYS A 7 -47.19 9.03 15.76
CA LYS A 7 -46.01 9.30 16.60
C LYS A 7 -45.51 8.04 17.32
N MET A 8 -46.41 7.19 17.82
CA MET A 8 -46.06 5.91 18.43
C MET A 8 -45.42 4.96 17.41
N LEU A 9 -46.01 4.82 16.23
CA LEU A 9 -45.44 4.04 15.11
C LEU A 9 -44.06 4.55 14.70
N GLY A 10 -43.88 5.87 14.60
CA GLY A 10 -42.59 6.47 14.26
C GLY A 10 -41.49 6.15 15.29
N LYS A 11 -41.82 6.17 16.59
CA LYS A 11 -40.88 5.75 17.65
C LYS A 11 -40.56 4.26 17.58
N ALA A 12 -41.56 3.42 17.29
CA ALA A 12 -41.36 1.98 17.13
C ALA A 12 -40.45 1.65 15.94
N ILE A 13 -40.68 2.27 14.77
CA ILE A 13 -39.84 2.09 13.57
C ILE A 13 -38.42 2.62 13.82
N TYR A 14 -38.25 3.74 14.52
CA TYR A 14 -36.92 4.22 14.92
C TYR A 14 -36.17 3.20 15.80
N GLY A 15 -36.87 2.62 16.79
CA GLY A 15 -36.32 1.57 17.63
C GLY A 15 -35.89 0.34 16.84
N LEU A 16 -36.76 -0.14 15.94
CA LEU A 16 -36.46 -1.26 15.04
C LEU A 16 -35.27 -0.96 14.12
N ALA A 17 -35.20 0.24 13.56
CA ALA A 17 -34.08 0.66 12.71
C ALA A 17 -32.75 0.62 13.46
N LYS A 18 -32.72 1.13 14.70
CA LYS A 18 -31.53 1.09 15.57
C LYS A 18 -31.14 -0.33 15.98
N ALA A 19 -32.11 -1.17 16.31
CA ALA A 19 -31.86 -2.58 16.64
C ALA A 19 -31.27 -3.33 15.44
N GLN A 20 -31.87 -3.16 14.25
CA GLN A 20 -31.35 -3.74 13.00
C GLN A 20 -29.93 -3.24 12.69
N ASP A 21 -29.68 -1.94 12.84
CA ASP A 21 -28.37 -1.33 12.59
C ASP A 21 -27.28 -1.94 13.47
N TYR A 22 -27.58 -2.15 14.77
CA TYR A 22 -26.66 -2.79 15.71
C TYR A 22 -26.40 -4.26 15.36
N LEU A 23 -27.44 -5.02 15.04
CA LEU A 23 -27.32 -6.44 14.68
C LEU A 23 -26.51 -6.64 13.39
N LEU A 24 -26.86 -5.92 12.33
CA LEU A 24 -26.14 -6.00 11.05
C LEU A 24 -24.72 -5.46 11.19
N GLY A 25 -24.52 -4.38 11.96
CA GLY A 25 -23.19 -3.84 12.24
C GLY A 25 -22.30 -4.84 12.98
N GLY A 26 -22.85 -5.54 13.98
CA GLY A 26 -22.14 -6.62 14.68
C GLY A 26 -21.75 -7.76 13.75
N LEU A 27 -22.67 -8.20 12.87
CA LEU A 27 -22.40 -9.23 11.87
C LEU A 27 -21.30 -8.83 10.88
N VAL A 28 -21.36 -7.62 10.34
CA VAL A 28 -20.32 -7.08 9.43
C VAL A 28 -18.97 -7.05 10.14
N SER A 29 -18.91 -6.56 11.38
CA SER A 29 -17.67 -6.48 12.16
C SER A 29 -17.05 -7.86 12.43
N LEU A 30 -17.88 -8.85 12.78
CA LEU A 30 -17.43 -10.23 12.97
C LEU A 30 -16.87 -10.84 11.67
N LEU A 31 -17.55 -10.61 10.55
CA LEU A 31 -17.09 -11.08 9.23
C LEU A 31 -15.77 -10.42 8.84
N GLU A 32 -15.65 -9.09 8.97
CA GLU A 32 -14.42 -8.35 8.67
C GLU A 32 -13.25 -8.82 9.53
N THR A 33 -13.49 -9.04 10.82
CA THR A 33 -12.49 -9.57 11.76
C THR A 33 -12.04 -10.96 11.34
N GLY A 34 -12.97 -11.85 10.97
CA GLY A 34 -12.66 -13.17 10.43
C GLY A 34 -11.83 -13.11 9.14
N ILE A 35 -12.20 -12.22 8.21
CA ILE A 35 -11.49 -12.04 6.93
C ILE A 35 -10.06 -11.54 7.17
N LEU A 36 -9.88 -10.58 8.09
CA LEU A 36 -8.56 -10.07 8.45
C LEU A 36 -7.70 -11.15 9.10
N LEU A 37 -8.29 -11.97 9.99
CA LEU A 37 -7.60 -13.10 10.61
C LEU A 37 -7.16 -14.13 9.55
N ALA A 38 -8.05 -14.50 8.62
CA ALA A 38 -7.75 -15.43 7.54
C ALA A 38 -6.63 -14.90 6.61
N LYS A 39 -6.70 -13.63 6.22
CA LYS A 39 -5.65 -12.98 5.41
C LYS A 39 -4.31 -12.91 6.14
N SER A 40 -4.34 -12.65 7.45
CA SER A 40 -3.12 -12.59 8.27
C SER A 40 -2.49 -13.96 8.42
N PHE A 41 -3.32 -14.99 8.63
CA PHE A 41 -2.87 -16.38 8.66
C PHE A 41 -2.26 -16.81 7.32
N LEU A 42 -2.93 -16.53 6.19
CA LEU A 42 -2.41 -16.80 4.86
C LEU A 42 -1.06 -16.12 4.59
N ARG A 43 -0.90 -14.85 5.00
CA ARG A 43 0.39 -14.15 4.93
C ARG A 43 1.45 -14.81 5.80
N GLY A 44 1.09 -15.25 7.00
CA GLY A 44 1.97 -16.02 7.88
C GLY A 44 2.44 -17.32 7.23
N CYS A 45 1.52 -18.10 6.66
CA CYS A 45 1.85 -19.31 5.90
C CYS A 45 2.76 -19.00 4.70
N ALA A 46 2.46 -17.96 3.93
CA ALA A 46 3.27 -17.55 2.79
C ALA A 46 4.70 -17.14 3.22
N LEU A 47 4.84 -16.42 4.34
CA LEU A 47 6.14 -16.07 4.91
C LEU A 47 6.90 -17.31 5.38
N LEU A 48 6.26 -18.23 6.08
CA LEU A 48 6.88 -19.49 6.51
C LEU A 48 7.35 -20.35 5.32
N ILE A 49 6.54 -20.43 4.26
CA ILE A 49 6.92 -21.12 3.02
C ILE A 49 8.11 -20.40 2.37
N SER A 50 8.10 -19.06 2.33
CA SER A 50 9.20 -18.27 1.77
C SER A 50 10.53 -18.46 2.53
N MET A 51 10.48 -18.60 3.86
CA MET A 51 11.65 -18.87 4.70
C MET A 51 12.09 -20.34 4.62
N GLY A 52 11.16 -21.29 4.45
CA GLY A 52 11.43 -22.72 4.33
C GLY A 52 12.04 -23.12 2.98
N GLY A 53 11.91 -22.27 1.95
CA GLY A 53 12.52 -22.49 0.63
C GLY A 53 12.19 -23.86 0.04
N CYS A 54 13.22 -24.55 -0.49
CA CYS A 54 13.08 -25.88 -1.09
C CYS A 54 12.60 -26.94 -0.07
N LEU A 55 12.86 -26.76 1.22
CA LEU A 55 12.50 -27.72 2.27
C LEU A 55 10.98 -27.82 2.45
N ALA A 56 10.26 -26.69 2.33
CA ALA A 56 8.80 -26.65 2.39
C ALA A 56 8.16 -27.41 1.21
N VAL A 57 8.80 -27.36 0.03
CA VAL A 57 8.37 -28.10 -1.16
C VAL A 57 8.56 -29.60 -0.96
N PHE A 58 9.69 -30.05 -0.41
CA PHE A 58 9.91 -31.46 -0.09
C PHE A 58 8.93 -31.99 0.98
N LEU A 59 8.54 -31.17 1.94
CA LEU A 59 7.58 -31.55 2.99
C LEU A 59 6.14 -31.64 2.47
N LEU A 60 5.78 -30.76 1.53
CA LEU A 60 4.49 -30.78 0.81
C LEU A 60 4.37 -31.91 -0.22
N VAL A 61 5.48 -32.30 -0.86
CA VAL A 61 5.51 -33.40 -1.86
C VAL A 61 5.82 -34.76 -1.21
N GLY A 62 6.29 -34.75 0.05
CA GLY A 62 6.60 -35.95 0.81
C GLY A 62 5.37 -36.67 1.40
N PRO A 63 5.61 -37.73 2.20
CA PRO A 63 4.55 -38.59 2.77
C PRO A 63 3.54 -37.81 3.62
N VAL A 64 4.02 -36.77 4.30
CA VAL A 64 3.19 -35.89 5.16
C VAL A 64 2.23 -35.07 4.32
N GLY A 65 2.70 -34.46 3.23
CA GLY A 65 1.83 -33.73 2.31
C GLY A 65 0.85 -34.63 1.58
N ALA A 66 1.28 -35.81 1.14
CA ALA A 66 0.40 -36.82 0.55
C ALA A 66 -0.71 -37.24 1.52
N TRP A 67 -0.38 -37.46 2.80
CA TRP A 67 -1.38 -37.75 3.84
C TRP A 67 -2.33 -36.58 4.08
N LEU A 68 -1.81 -35.34 4.13
CA LEU A 68 -2.57 -34.11 4.35
C LEU A 68 -3.60 -33.86 3.25
N PHE A 69 -3.21 -34.03 1.98
CA PHE A 69 -4.09 -33.86 0.83
C PHE A 69 -5.01 -35.06 0.57
N SER A 70 -4.75 -36.21 1.18
CA SER A 70 -5.64 -37.38 1.08
C SER A 70 -6.88 -37.26 1.97
N HIS A 71 -6.85 -36.38 2.98
CA HIS A 71 -7.97 -36.19 3.89
C HIS A 71 -8.95 -35.15 3.33
N PRO A 72 -10.20 -35.53 2.96
CA PRO A 72 -11.15 -34.61 2.33
C PRO A 72 -11.51 -33.44 3.24
N ALA A 73 -11.49 -33.64 4.56
CA ALA A 73 -11.72 -32.58 5.55
C ALA A 73 -10.63 -31.49 5.51
N VAL A 74 -9.37 -31.85 5.28
CA VAL A 74 -8.27 -30.89 5.22
C VAL A 74 -8.32 -30.08 3.93
N LEU A 75 -8.61 -30.75 2.80
CA LEU A 75 -8.86 -30.07 1.52
C LEU A 75 -10.02 -29.07 1.63
N ALA A 76 -11.13 -29.47 2.25
CA ALA A 76 -12.26 -28.59 2.50
C ALA A 76 -11.86 -27.38 3.37
N ALA A 77 -11.09 -27.59 4.43
CA ALA A 77 -10.62 -26.50 5.30
C ALA A 77 -9.70 -25.51 4.56
N VAL A 78 -8.75 -26.01 3.75
CA VAL A 78 -7.87 -25.16 2.93
C VAL A 78 -8.68 -24.36 1.91
N LEU A 79 -9.64 -25.01 1.24
CA LEU A 79 -10.52 -24.36 0.27
C LEU A 79 -11.34 -23.25 0.95
N VAL A 80 -11.98 -23.55 2.08
CA VAL A 80 -12.69 -22.54 2.87
C VAL A 80 -11.76 -21.38 3.23
N LEU A 81 -10.55 -21.66 3.69
CA LEU A 81 -9.59 -20.63 4.10
C LEU A 81 -9.11 -19.73 2.94
N LEU A 82 -9.04 -20.27 1.72
CA LEU A 82 -8.69 -19.51 0.51
C LEU A 82 -9.87 -18.70 -0.05
N PHE A 83 -11.08 -19.29 -0.07
CA PHE A 83 -12.26 -18.66 -0.66
C PHE A 83 -12.99 -17.70 0.29
N PHE A 84 -13.00 -17.99 1.59
CA PHE A 84 -13.62 -17.17 2.62
C PHE A 84 -13.20 -15.69 2.59
N PRO A 85 -11.90 -15.31 2.47
CA PRO A 85 -11.53 -13.89 2.46
C PRO A 85 -11.97 -13.15 1.19
N ILE A 86 -12.23 -13.86 0.09
CA ILE A 86 -12.69 -13.27 -1.18
C ILE A 86 -14.21 -13.14 -1.14
N LEU A 87 -14.91 -14.26 -0.93
CA LEU A 87 -16.37 -14.31 -0.88
C LEU A 87 -16.92 -13.51 0.31
N GLY A 88 -16.28 -13.64 1.47
CA GLY A 88 -16.64 -12.90 2.68
C GLY A 88 -16.47 -11.39 2.51
N ALA A 89 -15.47 -10.92 1.75
CA ALA A 89 -15.29 -9.49 1.51
C ALA A 89 -16.41 -8.92 0.62
N ALA A 90 -16.79 -9.62 -0.44
CA ALA A 90 -17.92 -9.24 -1.27
C ALA A 90 -19.24 -9.26 -0.48
N PHE A 91 -19.46 -10.31 0.31
CA PHE A 91 -20.65 -10.44 1.15
C PHE A 91 -20.73 -9.36 2.23
N SER A 92 -19.62 -9.08 2.93
CA SER A 92 -19.54 -8.01 3.92
C SER A 92 -19.85 -6.65 3.31
N SER A 93 -19.31 -6.36 2.12
CA SER A 93 -19.59 -5.12 1.39
C SER A 93 -21.08 -4.99 1.07
N VAL A 94 -21.72 -6.03 0.52
CA VAL A 94 -23.16 -6.03 0.22
C VAL A 94 -24.00 -5.84 1.49
N LEU A 95 -23.65 -6.52 2.58
CA LEU A 95 -24.34 -6.44 3.86
C LEU A 95 -24.23 -5.03 4.47
N SER A 96 -23.06 -4.41 4.36
CA SER A 96 -22.81 -3.04 4.80
C SER A 96 -23.62 -2.03 3.98
N SER A 97 -23.65 -2.16 2.65
CA SER A 97 -24.48 -1.31 1.77
C SER A 97 -25.96 -1.48 2.07
N TYR A 98 -26.43 -2.72 2.26
CA TYR A 98 -27.81 -3.00 2.66
C TYR A 98 -28.15 -2.35 4.01
N ARG A 99 -27.29 -2.51 5.02
CA ARG A 99 -27.44 -1.88 6.34
C ARG A 99 -27.57 -0.36 6.20
N ALA A 100 -26.66 0.28 5.47
CA ALA A 100 -26.66 1.73 5.31
C ALA A 100 -27.95 2.25 4.64
N ILE A 101 -28.38 1.61 3.55
CA ILE A 101 -29.57 2.02 2.79
C ILE A 101 -30.84 1.78 3.61
N CYS A 102 -31.00 0.61 4.21
CA CYS A 102 -32.20 0.29 5.01
C CYS A 102 -32.29 1.13 6.28
N THR A 103 -31.17 1.35 7.00
CA THR A 103 -31.15 2.21 8.18
C THR A 103 -31.53 3.65 7.79
N ALA A 104 -30.96 4.20 6.71
CA ALA A 104 -31.29 5.55 6.24
C ALA A 104 -32.77 5.69 5.85
N TYR A 105 -33.31 4.69 5.16
CA TYR A 105 -34.72 4.65 4.78
C TYR A 105 -35.66 4.57 6.00
N LEU A 106 -35.42 3.63 6.91
CA LEU A 106 -36.25 3.44 8.11
C LEU A 106 -36.21 4.66 9.03
N LEU A 107 -35.05 5.31 9.15
CA LEU A 107 -34.92 6.55 9.92
C LEU A 107 -35.68 7.72 9.27
N ASN A 108 -35.65 7.83 7.93
CA ASN A 108 -36.44 8.84 7.23
C ASN A 108 -37.94 8.58 7.40
N LEU A 109 -38.38 7.34 7.25
CA LEU A 109 -39.77 6.93 7.46
C LEU A 109 -40.23 7.23 8.90
N ALA A 110 -39.43 6.85 9.89
CA ALA A 110 -39.69 7.12 11.30
C ALA A 110 -39.84 8.62 11.56
N ALA A 111 -38.95 9.44 10.98
CA ALA A 111 -38.98 10.88 11.17
C ALA A 111 -40.18 11.54 10.44
N HIS A 112 -40.53 11.07 9.24
CA HIS A 112 -41.73 11.53 8.53
C HIS A 112 -43.02 11.23 9.30
N LEU A 113 -43.10 10.05 9.94
CA LEU A 113 -44.26 9.69 10.78
C LEU A 113 -44.35 10.51 12.07
N GLN A 114 -43.21 10.96 12.62
CA GLN A 114 -43.16 11.80 13.82
C GLN A 114 -43.49 13.27 13.54
N SER A 115 -42.95 13.81 12.44
CA SER A 115 -43.11 15.21 12.02
C SER A 115 -43.33 15.31 10.50
N PRO A 116 -44.57 15.10 10.00
CA PRO A 116 -44.86 15.04 8.56
C PRO A 116 -44.56 16.32 7.80
N GLY A 117 -44.61 17.48 8.47
CA GLY A 117 -44.37 18.79 7.86
C GLY A 117 -42.89 19.23 7.83
N GLU A 118 -42.01 18.58 8.60
CA GLU A 118 -40.60 18.97 8.68
C GLU A 118 -39.71 18.14 7.75
N LYS A 119 -40.06 16.87 7.51
CA LYS A 119 -39.26 15.96 6.69
C LYS A 119 -40.10 15.29 5.60
N PRO A 120 -39.80 15.52 4.32
CA PRO A 120 -40.50 14.85 3.23
C PRO A 120 -40.16 13.36 3.24
N TYR A 121 -41.18 12.55 2.93
CA TYR A 121 -40.99 11.12 2.69
C TYR A 121 -40.10 10.91 1.46
N ARG A 122 -39.13 10.01 1.58
CA ARG A 122 -38.27 9.59 0.47
C ARG A 122 -38.39 8.09 0.25
N SER A 123 -38.51 7.68 -1.02
CA SER A 123 -38.58 6.27 -1.38
C SER A 123 -37.23 5.57 -1.19
N TYR A 124 -37.26 4.25 -1.03
CA TYR A 124 -36.05 3.42 -0.89
C TYR A 124 -35.03 3.65 -2.02
N ASP A 125 -35.49 3.77 -3.27
CA ASP A 125 -34.63 3.96 -4.44
C ASP A 125 -33.78 5.23 -4.37
N THR A 126 -34.28 6.29 -3.73
CA THR A 126 -33.49 7.52 -3.55
C THR A 126 -32.27 7.30 -2.67
N PHE A 127 -32.39 6.49 -1.61
CA PHE A 127 -31.27 6.15 -0.73
C PHE A 127 -30.29 5.21 -1.42
N ARG A 128 -30.80 4.25 -2.20
CA ARG A 128 -29.97 3.35 -3.01
C ARG A 128 -29.14 4.11 -4.06
N GLN A 129 -29.76 5.07 -4.75
CA GLN A 129 -29.08 5.92 -5.73
C GLN A 129 -28.05 6.83 -5.07
N ALA A 130 -28.41 7.47 -3.94
CA ALA A 130 -27.49 8.31 -3.19
C ALA A 130 -26.25 7.54 -2.71
N HIS A 131 -26.43 6.29 -2.26
CA HIS A 131 -25.31 5.42 -1.86
C HIS A 131 -24.37 5.13 -3.03
N ARG A 132 -24.92 4.74 -4.20
CA ARG A 132 -24.13 4.50 -5.41
C ARG A 132 -23.34 5.74 -5.85
N GLN A 133 -23.98 6.91 -5.83
CA GLN A 133 -23.31 8.18 -6.17
C GLN A 133 -22.18 8.51 -5.19
N ALA A 134 -22.38 8.22 -3.90
CA ALA A 134 -21.34 8.42 -2.89
C ALA A 134 -20.14 7.47 -3.11
N GLU A 135 -20.39 6.20 -3.45
CA GLU A 135 -19.34 5.23 -3.79
C GLU A 135 -18.55 5.67 -5.04
N GLU A 136 -19.24 6.08 -6.10
CA GLU A 136 -18.60 6.59 -7.32
C GLU A 136 -17.79 7.86 -7.07
N ALA A 137 -18.31 8.78 -6.25
CA ALA A 137 -17.60 9.99 -5.87
C ALA A 137 -16.35 9.68 -5.02
N ALA A 138 -16.43 8.69 -4.13
CA ALA A 138 -15.27 8.22 -3.36
C ALA A 138 -14.21 7.58 -4.27
N ALA A 139 -14.63 6.77 -5.26
CA ALA A 139 -13.73 6.17 -6.24
C ALA A 139 -13.02 7.25 -7.08
N ARG A 140 -13.74 8.28 -7.53
CA ARG A 140 -13.16 9.44 -8.24
C ARG A 140 -12.11 10.16 -7.39
N ARG A 141 -12.42 10.45 -6.12
CA ARG A 141 -11.46 11.09 -5.18
C ARG A 141 -10.21 10.24 -4.96
N GLU A 142 -10.35 8.92 -4.89
CA GLU A 142 -9.19 8.04 -4.73
C GLU A 142 -8.31 8.02 -5.98
N GLN A 143 -8.93 7.99 -7.17
CA GLN A 143 -8.22 8.07 -8.43
C GLN A 143 -7.46 9.39 -8.57
N GLU A 144 -8.12 10.53 -8.32
CA GLU A 144 -7.50 11.85 -8.31
C GLU A 144 -6.31 11.92 -7.33
N ARG A 145 -6.44 11.33 -6.13
CA ARG A 145 -5.35 11.27 -5.16
C ARG A 145 -4.15 10.48 -5.68
N ARG A 146 -4.38 9.35 -6.35
CA ARG A 146 -3.31 8.54 -6.96
C ARG A 146 -2.64 9.30 -8.09
N GLU A 147 -3.40 9.99 -8.93
CA GLU A 147 -2.87 10.84 -9.99
C GLU A 147 -2.06 12.02 -9.44
N GLN A 148 -2.54 12.69 -8.40
CA GLN A 148 -1.79 13.75 -7.72
C GLN A 148 -0.49 13.22 -7.12
N GLN A 149 -0.50 12.04 -6.51
CA GLN A 149 0.72 11.41 -6.00
C GLN A 149 1.70 11.08 -7.13
N GLN A 150 1.22 10.59 -8.27
CA GLN A 150 2.04 10.33 -9.46
C GLN A 150 2.62 11.61 -10.05
N ARG A 151 1.80 12.65 -10.26
CA ARG A 151 2.27 13.95 -10.78
C ARG A 151 3.29 14.58 -9.85
N ALA A 152 3.03 14.57 -8.53
CA ALA A 152 3.98 15.06 -7.55
C ALA A 152 5.29 14.25 -7.56
N TRP A 153 5.24 12.94 -7.80
CA TRP A 153 6.42 12.11 -7.98
C TRP A 153 7.17 12.45 -9.27
N GLU A 154 6.47 12.61 -10.39
CA GLU A 154 7.08 13.00 -11.67
C GLU A 154 7.74 14.37 -11.61
N GLU A 155 7.09 15.36 -10.99
CA GLU A 155 7.66 16.70 -10.82
C GLU A 155 8.91 16.66 -9.93
N ARG A 156 8.86 15.94 -8.81
CA ARG A 156 10.05 15.70 -7.96
C ARG A 156 11.15 15.02 -8.76
N PHE A 157 10.81 14.03 -9.58
CA PHE A 157 11.77 13.31 -10.41
C PHE A 157 12.37 14.19 -11.52
N ARG A 158 11.56 15.05 -12.16
CA ARG A 158 12.05 16.03 -13.15
C ARG A 158 13.00 17.04 -12.53
N GLN A 159 12.66 17.59 -11.36
CA GLN A 159 13.54 18.48 -10.61
C GLN A 159 14.82 17.77 -10.19
N TRP A 160 14.71 16.52 -9.73
CA TRP A 160 15.85 15.65 -9.40
C TRP A 160 16.80 15.48 -10.59
N ASN A 161 16.27 15.23 -11.78
CA ASN A 161 17.07 15.02 -13.00
C ASN A 161 17.76 16.32 -13.46
N GLN A 162 17.08 17.46 -13.41
CA GLN A 162 17.66 18.75 -13.82
C GLN A 162 18.86 19.18 -12.94
N GLN A 163 18.83 18.91 -11.64
CA GLN A 163 19.90 19.26 -10.72
C GLN A 163 21.19 18.43 -10.94
N GLY A 164 21.05 17.15 -11.30
CA GLY A 164 22.20 16.30 -11.64
C GLY A 164 22.97 16.79 -12.88
N TRP A 165 22.25 17.28 -13.90
CA TRP A 165 22.89 17.86 -15.11
C TRP A 165 23.74 19.10 -14.80
N GLN A 166 23.34 19.91 -13.81
CA GLN A 166 24.05 21.14 -13.44
C GLN A 166 25.40 20.85 -12.73
N TYR A 167 25.47 19.78 -11.93
CA TYR A 167 26.72 19.30 -11.32
C TYR A 167 27.73 18.81 -12.37
N GLN A 168 27.25 18.30 -13.50
CA GLN A 168 28.10 17.79 -14.58
C GLN A 168 28.74 18.89 -15.43
N GLN A 169 28.12 20.08 -15.50
CA GLN A 169 28.56 21.20 -16.34
C GLN A 169 29.48 22.20 -15.63
N ALA A 170 29.49 22.26 -14.30
CA ALA A 170 30.31 23.20 -13.52
C ALA A 170 31.77 22.72 -13.29
N ARG A 171 32.43 22.15 -14.31
CA ARG A 171 33.81 21.66 -14.19
C ARG A 171 34.85 22.74 -14.54
N PRO A 172 35.83 23.03 -13.66
CA PRO A 172 36.96 23.89 -14.00
C PRO A 172 37.83 23.21 -15.07
N GLY A 173 37.91 23.80 -16.27
CA GLY A 173 38.80 23.34 -17.33
C GLY A 173 40.25 23.64 -16.98
N GLY A 174 41.10 22.60 -16.93
CA GLY A 174 42.54 22.76 -16.76
C GLY A 174 43.31 21.58 -16.15
N ALA A 175 42.65 20.50 -15.72
CA ALA A 175 43.33 19.35 -15.10
C ALA A 175 43.69 18.26 -16.11
N ASN A 176 44.80 17.55 -15.86
CA ASN A 176 45.18 16.35 -16.58
C ASN A 176 44.04 15.30 -16.49
N PRO A 177 43.53 14.77 -17.62
CA PRO A 177 42.42 13.80 -17.62
C PRO A 177 42.63 12.57 -16.71
N TYR A 178 43.88 12.19 -16.47
CA TYR A 178 44.23 11.09 -15.57
C TYR A 178 44.02 11.43 -14.09
N THR A 179 44.45 12.62 -13.65
CA THR A 179 44.29 13.05 -12.26
C THR A 179 42.83 13.37 -11.93
N GLU A 180 42.09 13.89 -12.90
CA GLU A 180 40.65 14.14 -12.79
C GLU A 180 39.86 12.84 -12.59
N PHE A 181 40.15 11.80 -13.38
CA PHE A 181 39.51 10.49 -13.24
C PHE A 181 39.79 9.87 -11.86
N LYS A 182 41.06 9.88 -11.43
CA LYS A 182 41.48 9.35 -10.14
C LYS A 182 40.75 10.05 -8.98
N SER A 183 40.76 11.38 -8.96
CA SER A 183 40.10 12.17 -7.93
C SER A 183 38.59 11.93 -7.89
N ARG A 184 37.94 11.82 -9.06
CA ARG A 184 36.50 11.51 -9.13
C ARG A 184 36.19 10.14 -8.55
N TYR A 185 37.00 9.13 -8.85
CA TYR A 185 36.83 7.78 -8.33
C TYR A 185 36.97 7.74 -6.81
N GLU A 186 38.03 8.36 -6.26
CA GLU A 186 38.25 8.47 -4.82
C GLU A 186 37.10 9.20 -4.12
N LYS A 187 36.60 10.29 -4.71
CA LYS A 187 35.44 11.03 -4.20
C LYS A 187 34.17 10.18 -4.22
N SER A 188 33.90 9.44 -5.30
CA SER A 188 32.74 8.54 -5.38
C SER A 188 32.79 7.43 -4.32
N CYS A 189 33.97 6.85 -4.07
CA CYS A 189 34.17 5.90 -2.98
C CYS A 189 33.91 6.55 -1.60
N ALA A 190 34.40 7.77 -1.39
CA ALA A 190 34.18 8.52 -0.14
C ALA A 190 32.70 8.83 0.10
N VAL A 191 31.95 9.25 -0.94
CA VAL A 191 30.51 9.50 -0.87
C VAL A 191 29.74 8.24 -0.45
N LEU A 192 30.08 7.08 -1.02
CA LEU A 192 29.48 5.81 -0.62
C LEU A 192 30.00 5.27 0.72
N GLY A 193 31.08 5.84 1.27
CA GLY A 193 31.71 5.41 2.51
C GLY A 193 32.42 4.05 2.38
N VAL A 194 32.97 3.76 1.20
CA VAL A 194 33.70 2.52 0.90
C VAL A 194 35.18 2.83 0.59
N PRO A 195 36.11 1.88 0.85
CA PRO A 195 37.50 2.07 0.46
C PRO A 195 37.64 2.05 -1.08
N VAL A 196 38.71 2.67 -1.60
CA VAL A 196 38.96 2.77 -3.05
C VAL A 196 39.18 1.42 -3.75
N ASN A 197 39.59 0.41 -2.99
CA ASN A 197 39.74 -0.99 -3.43
C ASN A 197 38.52 -1.86 -3.10
N ALA A 198 37.35 -1.25 -2.84
CA ALA A 198 36.14 -2.00 -2.53
C ALA A 198 35.68 -2.88 -3.70
N ASP A 199 35.30 -4.11 -3.36
CA ASP A 199 34.67 -5.05 -4.30
C ASP A 199 33.30 -4.52 -4.79
N PRO A 200 32.88 -4.81 -6.03
CA PRO A 200 31.58 -4.42 -6.56
C PRO A 200 30.40 -4.78 -5.64
N ASN A 201 30.47 -5.90 -4.93
CA ASN A 201 29.43 -6.31 -3.97
C ASN A 201 29.37 -5.36 -2.75
N LYS A 202 30.52 -4.88 -2.27
CA LYS A 202 30.60 -3.91 -1.17
C LYS A 202 30.07 -2.54 -1.60
N ILE A 203 30.41 -2.10 -2.81
CA ILE A 203 29.88 -0.85 -3.41
C ILE A 203 28.36 -0.91 -3.50
N LYS A 204 27.81 -2.01 -4.03
CA LYS A 204 26.36 -2.23 -4.15
C LYS A 204 25.65 -2.29 -2.78
N LEU A 205 26.28 -2.89 -1.78
CA LEU A 205 25.73 -2.96 -0.43
C LEU A 205 25.72 -1.58 0.25
N ALA A 206 26.82 -0.83 0.13
CA ALA A 206 26.94 0.51 0.68
C ALA A 206 25.94 1.48 0.05
N TYR A 207 25.80 1.42 -1.28
CA TYR A 207 24.77 2.14 -2.03
C TYR A 207 23.37 1.88 -1.47
N ARG A 208 22.96 0.60 -1.34
CA ARG A 208 21.63 0.25 -0.82
C ARG A 208 21.39 0.81 0.59
N ARG A 209 22.40 0.79 1.45
CA ARG A 209 22.31 1.34 2.82
C ARG A 209 22.12 2.85 2.81
N GLN A 210 22.92 3.56 2.02
CA GLN A 210 22.87 5.01 1.90
C GLN A 210 21.60 5.49 1.20
N ALA A 211 21.22 4.85 0.09
CA ALA A 211 19.99 5.12 -0.64
C ALA A 211 18.75 5.00 0.25
N LYS A 212 18.68 3.97 1.11
CA LYS A 212 17.58 3.83 2.07
C LYS A 212 17.58 4.93 3.15
N ARG A 213 18.76 5.38 3.59
CA ARG A 213 18.91 6.40 4.64
C ARG A 213 18.52 7.80 4.15
N TYR A 214 18.81 8.10 2.88
CA TYR A 214 18.61 9.41 2.30
C TYR A 214 17.46 9.46 1.27
N HIS A 215 16.66 8.39 1.18
CA HIS A 215 15.51 8.36 0.27
C HIS A 215 14.54 9.50 0.60
N PRO A 216 14.11 10.33 -0.37
CA PRO A 216 13.28 11.51 -0.14
C PRO A 216 11.90 11.20 0.45
N ASP A 217 11.38 9.99 0.22
CA ASP A 217 10.11 9.55 0.86
C ASP A 217 10.29 9.16 2.33
N LEU A 218 11.50 8.78 2.76
CA LEU A 218 11.80 8.36 4.12
C LEU A 218 12.42 9.49 4.96
N ASN A 219 13.16 10.39 4.31
CA ASN A 219 13.86 11.48 4.95
C ASN A 219 13.37 12.83 4.38
N LYS A 220 12.71 13.62 5.23
CA LYS A 220 12.14 14.94 4.88
C LYS A 220 13.13 16.09 4.98
N ASP A 221 14.41 15.82 5.26
CA ASP A 221 15.44 16.85 5.33
C ASP A 221 15.64 17.48 3.93
N PRO A 222 15.63 18.83 3.81
CA PRO A 222 15.90 19.51 2.55
C PRO A 222 17.26 19.14 1.92
N GLN A 223 18.23 18.66 2.71
CA GLN A 223 19.52 18.16 2.20
C GLN A 223 19.51 16.67 1.80
N ALA A 224 18.50 15.88 2.20
CA ALA A 224 18.45 14.46 1.88
C ALA A 224 18.41 14.22 0.37
N THR A 225 17.68 15.06 -0.37
CA THR A 225 17.63 15.02 -1.84
C THR A 225 19.02 15.20 -2.46
N ARG A 226 19.80 16.17 -1.96
CA ARG A 226 21.16 16.46 -2.46
C ARG A 226 22.12 15.31 -2.14
N GLN A 227 22.07 14.79 -0.92
CA GLN A 227 22.93 13.66 -0.53
C GLN A 227 22.57 12.39 -1.32
N PHE A 228 21.28 12.12 -1.52
CA PHE A 228 20.81 10.99 -2.33
C PHE A 228 21.25 11.09 -3.81
N GLN A 229 21.28 12.31 -4.37
CA GLN A 229 21.86 12.56 -5.69
C GLN A 229 23.35 12.21 -5.74
N GLU A 230 24.14 12.74 -4.81
CA GLU A 230 25.59 12.45 -4.75
C GLU A 230 25.85 10.93 -4.60
N ILE A 231 25.02 10.22 -3.82
CA ILE A 231 25.08 8.77 -3.64
C ILE A 231 24.77 8.02 -4.95
N ASN A 232 23.72 8.42 -5.67
CA ASN A 232 23.36 7.80 -6.96
C ASN A 232 24.46 8.04 -8.01
N GLU A 233 24.93 9.28 -8.15
CA GLU A 233 26.00 9.63 -9.10
C GLU A 233 27.31 8.89 -8.78
N ALA A 234 27.65 8.75 -7.50
CA ALA A 234 28.81 7.99 -7.07
C ALA A 234 28.67 6.50 -7.43
N TYR A 235 27.48 5.92 -7.23
CA TYR A 235 27.22 4.53 -7.58
C TYR A 235 27.25 4.28 -9.10
N GLU A 236 26.65 5.17 -9.90
CA GLU A 236 26.67 5.09 -11.36
C GLU A 236 28.09 5.26 -11.93
N PHE A 237 28.90 6.15 -11.33
CA PHE A 237 30.29 6.33 -11.73
C PHE A 237 31.18 5.13 -11.36
N LEU A 238 30.92 4.45 -10.24
CA LEU A 238 31.63 3.25 -9.82
C LEU A 238 31.16 1.99 -10.58
N SER A 239 31.10 2.10 -11.91
CA SER A 239 30.85 1.00 -12.82
C SER A 239 32.04 0.03 -12.84
N GLU A 240 31.79 -1.21 -13.26
CA GLU A 240 32.84 -2.23 -13.37
C GLU A 240 33.98 -1.78 -14.30
N GLU A 241 33.66 -1.05 -15.38
CA GLU A 241 34.64 -0.46 -16.29
C GLU A 241 35.54 0.57 -15.58
N ASN A 242 34.95 1.47 -14.80
CA ASN A 242 35.71 2.51 -14.10
C ASN A 242 36.54 1.93 -12.94
N ILE A 243 36.04 0.90 -12.26
CA ILE A 243 36.80 0.16 -11.23
C ILE A 243 38.04 -0.48 -11.86
N ARG A 244 37.89 -1.18 -12.98
CA ARG A 244 39.02 -1.79 -13.72
C ARG A 244 40.00 -0.72 -14.21
N ARG A 245 39.49 0.38 -14.75
CA ARG A 245 40.32 1.51 -15.22
C ARG A 245 41.14 2.10 -14.08
N TYR A 246 40.57 2.24 -12.88
CA TYR A 246 41.27 2.75 -11.72
C TYR A 246 42.38 1.81 -11.23
N GLN A 247 42.12 0.49 -11.22
CA GLN A 247 43.11 -0.51 -10.81
C GLN A 247 44.32 -0.58 -11.75
N ASN A 248 44.14 -0.24 -13.03
CA ASN A 248 45.18 -0.24 -14.05
C ASN A 248 45.91 1.11 -14.19
N LEU A 249 45.67 2.07 -13.29
CA LEU A 249 46.38 3.35 -13.31
C LEU A 249 47.86 3.16 -12.93
N PRO A 250 48.81 3.77 -13.66
CA PRO A 250 50.20 3.76 -13.26
C PRO A 250 50.37 4.49 -11.91
N PRO A 251 51.31 4.05 -11.06
CA PRO A 251 51.68 4.80 -9.86
C PRO A 251 52.20 6.18 -10.29
N VAL A 252 51.71 7.22 -9.61
CA VAL A 252 52.09 8.63 -9.85
C VAL A 252 53.33 8.96 -9.04
#